data_AF-A0A3B8ICD7-F1
#
_entry.id   AF-A0A3B8ICD7-F1
#
_cell.length_a   1.000
_cell.length_b   1.000
_cell.length_c   1.000
_cell.angle_alpha   90.00
_cell.angle_beta   90.00
_cell.angle_gamma   90.00
#
_symmetry.space_group_name_H-M   'P 1'
#
loop_
_entity.id
_entity.type
_entity.pdbx_description
1 polymer ?
#
loop_
_entity_poly.entity_id
_entity_poly.type
_entity_poly.pdbx_seq_one_letter_code
_entity_poly.pdbx_strand_id
1 'polypeptide(L)'
;MKNTTYLVFAVLVFLGSVAFNNRTTNPEAPEERSGIEEAPDSEAPEYSEPFDVMMSVLTHQRCVNCHPSDDVPKQGEDRHAHRFDITRGNSTGPTNCNTCHQAENNDFSGVPGAPDWSLAPHSMRWE
;
A
#
# COMPACT_ATOMS: atom_id res chain seq x y z
N MET A 1 15.58 20.60 -57.84
CA MET A 1 14.18 20.15 -57.66
C MET A 1 14.06 19.04 -56.62
N LYS A 2 14.80 17.92 -56.72
CA LYS A 2 14.70 16.79 -55.77
C LYS A 2 15.01 17.14 -54.30
N ASN A 3 16.05 17.94 -54.02
CA ASN A 3 16.42 18.32 -52.64
C ASN A 3 15.39 19.23 -51.95
N THR A 4 14.73 20.11 -52.71
CA THR A 4 13.64 20.95 -52.20
C THR A 4 12.43 20.09 -51.83
N THR A 5 12.14 19.04 -52.61
CA THR A 5 11.08 18.08 -52.30
C THR A 5 11.38 17.31 -51.00
N TYR A 6 12.62 16.88 -50.77
CA TYR A 6 13.00 16.21 -49.51
C TYR A 6 12.92 17.12 -48.28
N LEU A 7 13.31 18.39 -48.41
CA LEU A 7 13.20 19.36 -47.31
C LEU A 7 11.74 19.67 -46.96
N VAL A 8 10.88 19.86 -47.96
CA VAL A 8 9.44 20.06 -47.73
C VAL A 8 8.82 18.82 -47.07
N PHE A 9 9.20 17.62 -47.50
CA PHE A 9 8.70 16.39 -46.91
C PHE A 9 9.17 16.23 -45.45
N ALA A 10 10.44 16.53 -45.15
CA ALA A 10 10.98 16.48 -43.79
C ALA A 10 10.30 17.48 -42.85
N VAL A 11 10.02 18.70 -43.33
CA VAL A 11 9.29 19.72 -42.55
C VAL A 11 7.85 19.31 -42.30
N LEU A 12 7.16 18.73 -43.30
CA LEU A 12 5.79 18.24 -43.14
C LEU A 12 5.71 17.06 -42.15
N VAL A 13 6.68 16.15 -42.18
CA VAL A 13 6.77 15.05 -41.20
C VAL A 13 7.02 15.61 -39.79
N PHE A 14 7.94 16.56 -39.64
CA PHE A 14 8.25 17.15 -38.33
C PHE A 14 7.06 17.92 -37.75
N LEU A 15 6.37 18.74 -38.56
CA LEU A 15 5.16 19.45 -38.13
C LEU A 15 4.00 18.51 -37.83
N GLY A 16 3.86 17.42 -38.60
CA GLY A 16 2.88 16.37 -38.34
C GLY A 16 3.10 15.64 -37.02
N SER A 17 4.35 15.33 -36.67
CA SER A 17 4.69 14.65 -35.41
C SER A 17 4.46 15.52 -34.17
N VAL A 18 4.67 16.84 -34.26
CA VAL A 18 4.36 17.79 -33.16
C VAL A 18 2.85 17.91 -32.97
N ALA A 19 2.07 17.96 -34.06
CA ALA A 19 0.61 18.01 -33.99
C ALA A 19 -0.02 16.70 -33.48
N PHE A 20 0.62 15.55 -33.69
CA PHE A 20 0.12 14.24 -33.23
C PHE A 20 0.33 14.00 -31.73
N ASN A 21 1.48 14.41 -31.17
CA ASN A 21 1.74 14.29 -29.72
C ASN A 21 0.79 15.14 -28.87
N ASN A 22 0.28 16.25 -29.41
CA ASN A 22 -0.62 17.14 -28.67
C ASN A 22 -2.10 16.72 -28.77
N ARG A 23 -2.42 15.60 -29.43
CA ARG A 23 -3.80 15.19 -29.76
C ARG A 23 -4.33 14.00 -28.95
N THR A 24 -3.57 13.46 -28.00
CA THR A 24 -4.00 12.33 -27.15
C THR A 24 -4.37 12.71 -25.72
N THR A 25 -4.53 13.99 -25.40
CA THR A 25 -5.17 14.41 -24.15
C THR A 25 -6.38 15.24 -24.47
N ASN A 26 -7.53 14.58 -24.48
CA ASN A 26 -8.77 14.98 -23.81
C ASN A 26 -9.98 14.43 -24.59
N PRO A 27 -10.40 13.17 -24.37
CA PRO A 27 -11.81 12.86 -24.58
C PRO A 27 -12.58 13.68 -23.54
N GLU A 28 -13.53 14.50 -23.99
CA GLU A 28 -14.43 15.29 -23.14
C GLU A 28 -14.94 14.44 -21.97
N ALA A 29 -14.33 14.63 -20.80
CA ALA A 29 -14.91 14.21 -19.54
C ALA A 29 -16.17 15.06 -19.34
N PRO A 30 -17.33 14.49 -18.96
CA PRO A 30 -18.52 15.27 -18.71
C PRO A 30 -18.23 16.34 -17.65
N GLU A 31 -18.22 17.59 -18.08
CA GLU A 31 -18.12 18.75 -17.23
C GLU A 31 -19.51 19.00 -16.62
N GLU A 32 -19.84 18.32 -15.52
CA GLU A 32 -20.70 18.90 -14.48
C GLU A 32 -20.63 18.08 -13.18
N ARG A 33 -19.68 18.44 -12.30
CA ARG A 33 -19.98 18.45 -10.86
C ARG A 33 -19.96 19.90 -10.42
N SER A 34 -20.99 20.63 -10.83
CA SER A 34 -21.30 21.93 -10.26
C SER A 34 -21.79 21.69 -8.82
N GLY A 35 -21.21 22.43 -7.86
CA GLY A 35 -21.61 22.38 -6.45
C GLY A 35 -20.73 21.50 -5.56
N ILE A 36 -19.45 21.82 -5.43
CA ILE A 36 -18.93 21.99 -4.07
C ILE A 36 -18.79 23.50 -3.94
N GLU A 37 -19.82 24.15 -3.40
CA GLU A 37 -19.62 25.48 -2.81
C GLU A 37 -18.42 25.32 -1.87
N GLU A 38 -17.41 26.18 -2.00
CA GLU A 38 -16.35 26.25 -1.00
C GLU A 38 -17.05 26.29 0.35
N ALA A 39 -16.86 25.22 1.13
CA ALA A 39 -17.40 25.18 2.47
C ALA A 39 -17.01 26.51 3.10
N PRO A 40 -17.93 27.18 3.81
CA PRO A 40 -17.55 28.34 4.60
C PRO A 40 -16.30 27.95 5.38
N ASP A 41 -15.40 28.90 5.60
CA ASP A 41 -14.20 28.80 6.44
C ASP A 41 -14.64 28.44 7.88
N SER A 42 -15.18 27.23 8.01
CA SER A 42 -15.68 26.58 9.18
C SER A 42 -14.52 25.69 9.51
N GLU A 43 -13.79 26.09 10.55
CA GLU A 43 -12.69 25.34 11.11
C GLU A 43 -12.98 23.85 10.95
N ALA A 44 -12.19 23.19 10.10
CA ALA A 44 -12.30 21.76 9.91
C ALA A 44 -12.37 21.17 11.33
N PRO A 45 -13.41 20.39 11.67
CA PRO A 45 -13.53 19.91 13.03
C PRO A 45 -12.22 19.20 13.37
N GLU A 46 -11.79 19.31 14.63
CA GLU A 46 -10.54 18.77 15.16
C GLU A 46 -10.51 17.22 15.00
N TYR A 47 -10.39 16.75 13.77
CA TYR A 47 -10.40 15.36 13.32
C TYR A 47 -8.98 14.85 13.11
N SER A 48 -7.96 15.71 13.30
CA SER A 48 -6.55 15.32 13.27
C SER A 48 -6.27 14.26 14.33
N GLU A 49 -6.76 14.41 15.55
CA GLU A 49 -6.45 13.49 16.66
C GLU A 49 -6.87 12.03 16.38
N PRO A 50 -8.13 11.70 15.99
CA PRO A 50 -8.48 10.33 15.62
C PRO A 50 -7.71 9.80 14.40
N PHE A 51 -7.48 10.65 13.40
CA PHE A 51 -6.75 10.28 12.19
C PHE A 51 -5.29 9.93 12.50
N ASP A 52 -4.61 10.75 13.29
CA ASP A 52 -3.23 10.56 13.69
C ASP A 52 -3.06 9.30 14.53
N VAL A 53 -4.00 9.03 15.45
CA VAL A 53 -4.02 7.76 16.20
C VAL A 53 -4.15 6.56 15.27
N MET A 54 -5.09 6.58 14.32
CA MET A 54 -5.24 5.48 13.36
C MET A 54 -3.97 5.29 12.52
N MET A 55 -3.40 6.39 12.00
CA MET A 55 -2.20 6.34 11.19
C MET A 55 -1.00 5.81 11.98
N SER A 56 -0.85 6.19 13.26
CA SER A 56 0.20 5.65 14.15
C SER A 56 0.15 4.13 14.31
N VAL A 57 -1.03 3.52 14.13
CA VAL A 57 -1.21 2.07 14.16
C VAL A 57 -0.93 1.46 12.79
N LEU A 58 -1.53 2.02 11.74
CA LEU A 58 -1.47 1.50 10.38
C LEU A 58 -0.07 1.60 9.74
N THR A 59 0.74 2.57 10.14
CA THR A 59 2.11 2.74 9.63
C THR A 59 3.17 2.11 10.54
N HIS A 60 2.75 1.41 11.59
CA HIS A 60 3.66 0.82 12.55
C HIS A 60 4.29 -0.47 11.99
N GLN A 61 5.51 -0.78 12.41
CA GLN A 61 6.29 -1.92 11.89
C GLN A 61 5.57 -3.26 12.05
N ARG A 62 4.76 -3.39 13.11
CA ARG A 62 3.86 -4.52 13.40
C ARG A 62 3.00 -4.93 12.21
N CYS A 63 2.59 -3.99 11.36
CA CYS A 63 1.76 -4.27 10.21
C CYS A 63 2.47 -5.20 9.24
N VAL A 64 3.67 -4.84 8.77
CA VAL A 64 4.41 -5.70 7.84
C VAL A 64 5.02 -6.93 8.52
N ASN A 65 5.24 -6.89 9.84
CA ASN A 65 5.71 -8.06 10.61
C ASN A 65 4.73 -9.26 10.55
N CYS A 66 3.42 -8.98 10.49
CA CYS A 66 2.36 -9.99 10.32
C CYS A 66 1.97 -10.22 8.85
N HIS A 67 2.46 -9.39 7.93
CA HIS A 67 2.23 -9.45 6.49
C HIS A 67 3.52 -9.68 5.67
N PRO A 68 4.40 -10.63 6.06
CA PRO A 68 5.67 -10.83 5.38
C PRO A 68 5.49 -11.49 4.01
N SER A 69 6.35 -11.13 3.06
CA SER A 69 6.37 -11.72 1.71
C SER A 69 7.13 -13.06 1.66
N ASP A 70 7.97 -13.34 2.65
CA ASP A 70 8.84 -14.53 2.74
C ASP A 70 8.27 -15.66 3.62
N ASP A 71 7.02 -15.54 4.05
CA ASP A 71 6.32 -16.47 4.95
C ASP A 71 6.94 -16.62 6.36
N VAL A 72 7.90 -15.76 6.73
CA VAL A 72 8.53 -15.77 8.06
C VAL A 72 8.00 -14.58 8.87
N PRO A 73 7.24 -14.80 9.96
CA PRO A 73 6.79 -13.71 10.83
C PRO A 73 8.00 -12.93 11.36
N LYS A 74 7.85 -11.62 11.53
CA LYS A 74 8.88 -10.78 12.14
C LYS A 74 8.46 -10.32 13.54
N GLN A 75 9.42 -9.99 14.38
CA GLN A 75 9.21 -9.49 15.74
C GLN A 75 9.97 -8.17 15.95
N GLY A 76 9.41 -7.31 16.81
CA GLY A 76 10.01 -6.02 17.17
C GLY A 76 10.02 -4.97 16.06
N GLU A 77 10.53 -3.79 16.39
CA GLU A 77 10.71 -2.67 15.46
C GLU A 77 11.85 -2.88 14.46
N ASP A 78 12.80 -3.76 14.78
CA ASP A 78 13.92 -4.15 13.92
C ASP A 78 13.57 -5.27 12.93
N ARG A 79 12.35 -5.83 13.03
CA ARG A 79 11.81 -6.85 12.12
C ARG A 79 12.66 -8.12 12.02
N HIS A 80 13.32 -8.51 13.10
CA HIS A 80 14.06 -9.76 13.10
C HIS A 80 13.09 -10.95 12.97
N ALA A 81 13.59 -12.08 12.46
CA ALA A 81 12.77 -13.28 12.31
C ALA A 81 12.21 -13.76 13.65
N HIS A 82 10.96 -14.21 13.64
CA HIS A 82 10.33 -14.85 14.78
C HIS A 82 11.20 -16.00 15.30
N ARG A 83 11.29 -16.13 16.62
CA ARG A 83 12.06 -17.20 17.26
C ARG A 83 11.56 -18.58 16.82
N PHE A 84 12.42 -19.59 16.96
CA PHE A 84 12.11 -21.00 16.70
C PHE A 84 11.81 -21.34 15.22
N ASP A 85 12.33 -20.54 14.28
CA ASP A 85 12.20 -20.74 12.84
C ASP A 85 10.73 -20.94 12.40
N ILE A 86 9.81 -20.20 13.02
CA ILE A 86 8.38 -20.24 12.68
C ILE A 86 8.18 -19.70 11.27
N THR A 87 7.31 -20.37 10.50
CA THR A 87 6.93 -20.00 9.15
C THR A 87 5.43 -20.22 8.98
N ARG A 88 4.80 -19.62 7.96
CA ARG A 88 3.40 -19.89 7.61
C ARG A 88 3.12 -21.40 7.43
N GLY A 89 4.10 -22.15 6.94
CA GLY A 89 3.96 -23.58 6.61
C GLY A 89 4.17 -24.55 7.77
N ASN A 90 4.75 -24.13 8.91
CA ASN A 90 5.07 -25.05 10.02
C ASN A 90 4.00 -25.10 11.12
N SER A 91 2.73 -24.92 10.77
CA SER A 91 1.62 -24.81 11.71
C SER A 91 1.14 -26.14 12.35
N THR A 92 2.03 -27.10 12.61
CA THR A 92 1.68 -28.41 13.21
C THR A 92 2.53 -28.74 14.42
N GLY A 93 1.95 -29.40 15.44
CA GLY A 93 2.70 -29.80 16.63
C GLY A 93 3.22 -28.58 17.41
N PRO A 94 4.44 -28.62 17.98
CA PRO A 94 4.99 -27.54 18.81
C PRO A 94 5.18 -26.21 18.09
N THR A 95 5.27 -26.23 16.75
CA THR A 95 5.40 -25.02 15.91
C THR A 95 4.04 -24.47 15.48
N ASN A 96 2.94 -25.07 15.91
CA ASN A 96 1.62 -24.47 15.74
C ASN A 96 1.54 -23.16 16.54
N CYS A 97 1.05 -22.09 15.91
CA CYS A 97 0.94 -20.76 16.49
C CYS A 97 0.23 -20.77 17.86
N ASN A 98 -0.82 -21.58 17.98
CA ASN A 98 -1.63 -21.71 19.19
C ASN A 98 -0.96 -22.47 20.33
N THR A 99 0.26 -22.97 20.13
CA THR A 99 1.09 -23.51 21.22
C THR A 99 1.57 -22.39 22.13
N CYS A 100 1.88 -21.21 21.57
CA CYS A 100 2.36 -20.06 22.32
C CYS A 100 1.32 -18.94 22.38
N HIS A 101 0.72 -18.59 21.25
CA HIS A 101 -0.26 -17.52 21.15
C HIS A 101 -1.65 -18.05 21.53
N GLN A 102 -2.22 -17.53 22.62
CA GLN A 102 -3.54 -17.94 23.10
C GLN A 102 -4.60 -16.91 22.70
N ALA A 103 -5.83 -17.08 23.19
CA ALA A 103 -6.91 -16.12 22.95
C ALA A 103 -6.64 -14.74 23.57
N GLU A 104 -5.80 -14.67 24.61
CA GLU A 104 -5.49 -13.47 25.38
C GLU A 104 -3.98 -13.27 25.50
N ASN A 105 -3.57 -12.02 25.72
CA ASN A 105 -2.17 -11.69 25.97
C ASN A 105 -1.67 -12.39 27.23
N ASN A 106 -0.45 -12.91 27.18
CA ASN A 106 0.20 -13.53 28.32
C ASN A 106 1.21 -12.56 28.93
N ASP A 107 0.85 -11.92 30.04
CA ASP A 107 1.68 -10.91 30.71
C ASP A 107 2.99 -11.47 31.28
N PHE A 108 3.05 -12.77 31.61
CA PHE A 108 4.27 -13.39 32.14
C PHE A 108 5.34 -13.62 31.08
N SER A 109 4.92 -14.02 29.88
CA SER A 109 5.84 -14.31 28.76
C SER A 109 5.99 -13.15 27.77
N GLY A 110 5.05 -12.20 27.79
CA GLY A 110 4.94 -11.14 26.79
C GLY A 110 4.42 -11.61 25.43
N VAL A 111 3.94 -12.85 25.32
CA VAL A 111 3.38 -13.39 24.07
C VAL A 111 1.98 -12.78 23.85
N PRO A 112 1.74 -12.11 22.70
CA PRO A 112 0.43 -11.55 22.41
C PRO A 112 -0.59 -12.65 22.10
N GLY A 113 -1.86 -12.37 22.34
CA GLY A 113 -2.96 -13.29 22.06
C GLY A 113 -4.12 -12.62 21.34
N ALA A 114 -4.84 -13.44 20.58
CA ALA A 114 -6.08 -13.11 19.89
C ALA A 114 -6.76 -14.44 19.48
N PRO A 115 -8.10 -14.46 19.31
CA PRO A 115 -8.75 -15.61 18.69
C PRO A 115 -8.17 -15.85 17.28
N ASP A 116 -8.07 -17.13 16.91
CA ASP A 116 -7.63 -17.59 15.58
C ASP A 116 -6.26 -17.04 15.13
N TRP A 117 -5.31 -16.92 16.08
CA TRP A 117 -3.99 -16.36 15.84
C TRP A 117 -3.26 -17.03 14.68
N SER A 118 -2.95 -16.25 13.66
CA SER A 118 -2.28 -16.71 12.44
C SER A 118 -1.63 -15.55 11.69
N LEU A 119 -0.69 -15.86 10.79
CA LEU A 119 -0.17 -14.88 9.84
C LEU A 119 -1.28 -14.48 8.85
N ALA A 120 -1.32 -13.20 8.49
CA ALA A 120 -2.25 -12.71 7.47
C ALA A 120 -2.06 -13.48 6.15
N PRO A 121 -3.12 -13.76 5.37
CA PRO A 121 -3.02 -14.52 4.12
C PRO A 121 -1.91 -14.01 3.21
N HIS A 122 -1.25 -14.91 2.49
CA HIS A 122 -0.11 -14.55 1.62
C HIS A 122 -0.49 -13.51 0.54
N SER A 123 -1.77 -13.46 0.12
CA SER A 123 -2.30 -12.44 -0.80
C SER A 123 -2.33 -11.03 -0.21
N MET A 124 -2.18 -10.88 1.11
CA MET A 124 -2.17 -9.60 1.82
C MET A 124 -0.76 -9.17 2.24
N ARG A 125 0.31 -9.73 1.67
CA ARG A 125 1.68 -9.31 2.00
C ARG A 125 1.93 -7.82 1.64
N TRP A 126 2.66 -7.11 2.49
CA TRP A 126 2.89 -5.65 2.38
C TRP A 126 4.37 -5.27 2.26
N GLU A 127 5.20 -6.21 1.79
CA GLU A 127 6.63 -6.06 1.50
C GLU A 127 6.94 -6.30 0.02
#